data_AF-A0AAN9FT18-F1
#
_entry.id   AF-A0AAN9FT18-F1
#
_cell.length_a   1.000
_cell.length_b   1.000
_cell.length_c   1.000
_cell.angle_alpha   90.00
_cell.angle_beta   90.00
_cell.angle_gamma   90.00
#
_symmetry.space_group_name_H-M   'P 1'
#
loop_
_entity.id
_entity.type
_entity.pdbx_description
1 polymer ?
#
loop_
_entity_poly.entity_id
_entity_poly.type
_entity_poly.pdbx_seq_one_letter_code
_entity_poly.pdbx_strand_id
1 'polypeptide(L)'
;MGNCLGKSEKLTAEIVPHDGAKVYPIVRLYGSPKSILAAYIRFALLHKSVSLDFVPSNETERFGGSDAEDAVTLQVGSEVVSGSRDTLLRFIDARFPGGTSSASGGRGRGREDETTPLLASVTRLQHKSVLWHVERMVKWAEDLTTRGGKKAVDPSMGSPIMEIRKFARSYSELLELMMEHAQMEETVLFPIFDKADRGLSKAAKEEHARDLPLMNGIKEVIKSVGVLNSGSPDYREALYSLSSRLKSLQGKCKQHFREEEVELLPLMEALELSKEQEVSALEQCFDVMQETHGRLLKFLLEGLPAHDAMKYLDLISKCRDKERMESMLQMIVK
;
A
#
# COMPACT_ATOMS: atom_id res chain seq x y z
N MET A 1 -28.48 25.29 -7.39
CA MET A 1 -27.73 24.54 -8.43
C MET A 1 -26.30 24.44 -7.94
N GLY A 2 -25.93 23.28 -7.39
CA GLY A 2 -24.68 23.08 -6.66
C GLY A 2 -23.54 22.68 -7.59
N ASN A 3 -22.41 23.38 -7.48
CA ASN A 3 -21.15 22.97 -8.09
C ASN A 3 -20.49 21.91 -7.21
N CYS A 4 -20.58 20.64 -7.63
CA CYS A 4 -19.75 19.57 -7.11
C CYS A 4 -18.42 19.57 -7.87
N LEU A 5 -17.47 20.40 -7.43
CA LEU A 5 -16.06 20.22 -7.78
C LEU A 5 -15.53 19.04 -6.96
N GLY A 6 -15.34 17.90 -7.63
CA GLY A 6 -14.71 16.72 -7.04
C GLY A 6 -13.34 17.10 -6.47
N LYS A 7 -13.21 17.04 -5.14
CA LYS A 7 -11.91 17.19 -4.49
C LYS A 7 -11.13 15.90 -4.76
N SER A 8 -9.97 16.02 -5.40
CA SER A 8 -8.99 14.93 -5.44
C SER A 8 -8.60 14.60 -3.99
N GLU A 9 -8.85 13.37 -3.55
CA GLU A 9 -8.34 12.86 -2.28
C GLU A 9 -6.81 12.76 -2.39
N LYS A 10 -6.13 13.78 -1.86
CA LYS A 10 -4.68 13.79 -1.70
C LYS A 10 -4.26 12.63 -0.81
N LEU A 11 -3.31 11.84 -1.30
CA LEU A 11 -2.65 10.82 -0.50
C LEU A 11 -2.05 11.44 0.76
N THR A 12 -2.20 10.76 1.88
CA THR A 12 -1.62 11.15 3.16
C THR A 12 -0.08 11.18 3.14
N ALA A 13 0.55 10.55 2.15
CA ALA A 13 1.99 10.58 1.88
C ALA A 13 2.55 11.97 1.57
N GLU A 14 1.71 12.95 1.18
CA GLU A 14 2.16 14.34 0.98
C GLU A 14 2.62 15.04 2.29
N ILE A 15 2.50 14.36 3.45
CA ILE A 15 2.73 14.95 4.77
C ILE A 15 4.09 14.52 5.35
N VAL A 16 5.14 14.68 4.55
CA VAL A 16 6.54 14.74 5.00
C VAL A 16 7.09 16.07 4.47
N PRO A 17 7.90 16.82 5.24
CA PRO A 17 8.44 18.10 4.77
C PRO A 17 9.20 17.88 3.45
N HIS A 18 8.63 18.34 2.34
CA HIS A 18 9.26 18.22 1.03
C HIS A 18 10.09 19.47 0.78
N ASP A 19 11.41 19.31 0.75
CA ASP A 19 12.31 20.33 0.22
C ASP A 19 12.01 20.52 -1.27
N GLY A 20 11.59 21.72 -1.65
CA GLY A 20 11.53 22.23 -3.03
C GLY A 20 10.92 21.32 -4.10
N ALA A 21 9.61 21.09 -4.08
CA ALA A 21 8.92 20.34 -5.14
C ALA A 21 9.05 21.05 -6.51
N LYS A 22 9.67 20.38 -7.49
CA LYS A 22 9.62 20.79 -8.90
C LYS A 22 8.18 20.67 -9.39
N VAL A 23 7.59 21.76 -9.85
CA VAL A 23 6.23 21.77 -10.41
C VAL A 23 6.29 21.22 -11.84
N TYR A 24 5.81 20.00 -12.03
CA TYR A 24 5.67 19.39 -13.35
C TYR A 24 4.34 19.80 -14.02
N PRO A 25 4.28 19.82 -15.38
CA PRO A 25 3.03 20.03 -16.09
C PRO A 25 2.03 18.91 -15.79
N ILE A 26 0.74 19.22 -15.89
CA ILE A 26 -0.32 18.21 -15.78
C ILE A 26 -0.16 17.20 -16.93
N VAL A 27 -0.09 15.93 -16.56
CA VAL A 27 0.02 14.82 -17.51
C VAL A 27 -1.37 14.23 -17.72
N ARG A 28 -1.78 14.08 -18.97
CA ARG A 28 -3.03 13.39 -19.32
C ARG A 28 -2.74 11.93 -19.64
N LEU A 29 -3.52 11.04 -19.05
CA LEU A 29 -3.46 9.61 -19.32
C LEU A 29 -4.80 9.15 -19.87
N TYR A 30 -4.77 8.62 -21.07
CA TYR A 30 -5.92 8.02 -21.74
C TYR A 30 -5.82 6.51 -21.65
N GLY A 31 -6.89 5.86 -21.21
CA GLY A 31 -6.97 4.40 -21.17
C GLY A 31 -8.18 3.91 -20.38
N SER A 32 -8.41 2.59 -20.41
CA SER A 32 -9.46 1.97 -19.60
C SER A 32 -9.06 1.93 -18.12
N PRO A 33 -9.95 2.26 -17.17
CA PRO A 33 -9.67 2.13 -15.75
C PRO A 33 -9.42 0.69 -15.31
N LYS A 34 -9.91 -0.28 -16.10
CA LYS A 34 -9.76 -1.72 -15.94
C LYS A 34 -8.43 -2.27 -16.47
N SER A 35 -7.70 -1.48 -17.27
CA SER A 35 -6.41 -1.93 -17.84
C SER A 35 -5.32 -1.94 -16.78
N ILE A 36 -4.62 -3.07 -16.66
CA ILE A 36 -3.44 -3.22 -15.81
C ILE A 36 -2.33 -2.27 -16.25
N LEU A 37 -2.17 -2.04 -17.56
CA LEU A 37 -1.20 -1.09 -18.10
C LEU A 37 -1.53 0.33 -17.63
N ALA A 38 -2.81 0.72 -17.67
CA ALA A 38 -3.21 2.03 -17.16
C ALA A 38 -2.94 2.15 -15.65
N ALA A 39 -3.18 1.10 -14.86
CA ALA A 39 -2.82 1.06 -13.44
C ALA A 39 -1.32 1.28 -13.20
N TYR A 40 -0.46 0.56 -13.94
CA TYR A 40 1.00 0.74 -13.89
C TYR A 40 1.42 2.20 -14.11
N ILE A 41 0.89 2.82 -15.17
CA ILE A 41 1.29 4.17 -15.57
C ILE A 41 0.76 5.23 -14.59
N ARG A 42 -0.48 5.08 -14.11
CA ARG A 42 -1.04 5.93 -13.04
C ARG A 42 -0.14 5.91 -11.81
N PHE A 43 0.25 4.71 -11.38
CA PHE A 43 1.07 4.51 -10.20
C PHE A 43 2.47 5.10 -10.36
N ALA A 44 3.11 4.88 -11.52
CA ALA A 44 4.42 5.44 -11.82
C ALA A 44 4.44 6.97 -11.76
N LEU A 45 3.41 7.65 -12.30
CA LEU A 45 3.30 9.11 -12.26
C LEU A 45 3.09 9.63 -10.84
N LEU A 46 2.28 8.93 -10.05
CA LEU A 46 1.99 9.28 -8.68
C LEU A 46 3.25 9.25 -7.80
N HIS A 47 4.14 8.26 -7.99
CA HIS A 47 5.45 8.21 -7.33
C HIS A 47 6.44 9.30 -7.75
N LYS A 48 6.21 9.95 -8.89
CA LYS A 48 7.00 11.10 -9.35
C LYS A 48 6.41 12.43 -8.87
N SER A 49 5.37 12.41 -8.05
CA SER A 49 4.62 13.59 -7.60
C SER A 49 4.10 14.43 -8.78
N VAL A 50 3.75 13.76 -9.89
CA VAL A 50 3.25 14.41 -11.10
C VAL A 50 1.73 14.49 -11.04
N SER A 51 1.20 15.70 -11.24
CA SER A 51 -0.24 15.90 -11.37
C SER A 51 -0.79 15.15 -12.58
N LEU A 52 -1.73 14.24 -12.34
CA LEU A 52 -2.32 13.38 -13.36
C LEU A 52 -3.79 13.73 -13.60
N ASP A 53 -4.15 13.88 -14.87
CA ASP A 53 -5.52 13.97 -15.36
C ASP A 53 -5.85 12.68 -16.13
N PHE A 54 -6.58 11.76 -15.49
CA PHE A 54 -6.95 10.49 -16.10
C PHE A 54 -8.25 10.65 -16.89
N VAL A 55 -8.18 10.36 -18.20
CA VAL A 55 -9.30 10.44 -19.14
C VAL A 55 -9.72 9.02 -19.50
N PRO A 56 -10.82 8.48 -18.93
CA PRO A 56 -11.27 7.13 -19.22
C PRO A 56 -11.69 7.02 -20.69
N SER A 57 -11.21 5.99 -21.37
CA SER A 57 -11.74 5.63 -22.69
C SER A 57 -13.03 4.81 -22.49
N ASN A 58 -14.16 5.28 -23.00
CA ASN A 58 -15.43 4.55 -22.91
C ASN A 58 -15.39 3.33 -23.85
N GLU A 59 -15.91 2.19 -23.40
CA GLU A 59 -16.05 0.93 -24.17
C GLU A 59 -16.92 1.07 -25.44
N THR A 60 -17.57 2.22 -25.68
CA THR A 60 -18.67 2.36 -26.65
C THR A 60 -18.29 2.88 -28.04
N GLU A 61 -17.01 2.95 -28.38
CA GLU A 61 -16.58 3.14 -29.77
C GLU A 61 -15.43 2.19 -30.12
N ARG A 62 -15.76 0.97 -30.56
CA ARG A 62 -15.36 0.41 -31.87
C ARG A 62 -15.55 -1.09 -31.96
N PHE A 63 -16.28 -1.51 -32.99
CA PHE A 63 -16.17 -2.82 -33.59
C PHE A 63 -14.76 -2.98 -34.19
N GLY A 64 -13.98 -3.95 -33.70
CA GLY A 64 -12.83 -4.51 -34.42
C GLY A 64 -11.56 -4.71 -33.59
N GLY A 65 -11.26 -5.98 -33.30
CA GLY A 65 -9.91 -6.48 -32.97
C GLY A 65 -9.52 -6.46 -31.48
N SER A 66 -9.00 -7.59 -30.98
CA SER A 66 -8.67 -7.85 -29.57
C SER A 66 -7.49 -7.05 -28.98
N ASP A 67 -6.97 -6.06 -29.70
CA ASP A 67 -5.76 -5.31 -29.32
C ASP A 67 -6.07 -3.91 -28.74
N ALA A 68 -7.34 -3.50 -28.70
CA ALA A 68 -7.74 -2.15 -28.29
C ALA A 68 -8.00 -1.97 -26.78
N GLU A 69 -8.25 -3.05 -26.01
CA GLU A 69 -8.57 -2.97 -24.57
C GLU A 69 -7.40 -2.45 -23.71
N ASP A 70 -6.15 -2.58 -24.20
CA ASP A 70 -4.92 -2.16 -23.50
C ASP A 70 -4.22 -0.94 -24.12
N ALA A 71 -4.89 -0.22 -25.02
CA ALA A 71 -4.32 0.98 -25.63
C ALA A 71 -4.22 2.12 -24.59
N VAL A 72 -3.04 2.29 -24.00
CA VAL A 72 -2.72 3.37 -23.07
C VAL A 72 -1.90 4.44 -23.76
N THR A 73 -2.37 5.69 -23.67
CA THR A 73 -1.70 6.86 -24.26
C THR A 73 -1.44 7.92 -23.19
N LEU A 74 -0.20 8.39 -23.13
CA LEU A 74 0.25 9.44 -22.23
C LEU A 74 0.51 10.72 -23.01
N GLN A 75 -0.03 11.84 -22.55
CA GLN A 75 0.19 13.15 -23.12
C GLN A 75 0.83 14.09 -22.09
N VAL A 76 1.96 14.69 -22.48
CA VAL A 76 2.68 15.70 -21.70
C VAL A 76 2.89 16.93 -22.57
N GLY A 77 2.06 17.97 -22.36
CA GLY A 77 2.03 19.13 -23.25
C GLY A 77 1.60 18.74 -24.67
N SER A 78 2.46 19.00 -25.66
CA SER A 78 2.24 18.63 -27.07
C SER A 78 2.71 17.22 -27.42
N GLU A 79 3.46 16.57 -26.53
CA GLU A 79 3.99 15.23 -26.78
C GLU A 79 2.97 14.16 -26.39
N VAL A 80 2.81 13.17 -27.26
CA VAL A 80 1.91 12.03 -27.07
C VAL A 80 2.72 10.77 -27.29
N VAL A 81 2.67 9.84 -26.34
CA VAL A 81 3.33 8.54 -26.41
C VAL A 81 2.34 7.43 -26.08
N SER A 82 2.41 6.34 -26.83
CA SER A 82 1.66 5.11 -26.59
C SER A 82 2.57 3.91 -26.80
N GLY A 83 2.17 2.74 -26.30
CA GLY A 83 2.89 1.48 -26.51
C GLY A 83 3.02 0.66 -25.24
N SER A 84 4.02 -0.22 -25.23
CA SER A 84 4.27 -1.15 -24.12
C SER A 84 4.53 -0.46 -22.77
N ARG A 85 4.36 -1.21 -21.67
CA ARG A 85 4.76 -0.81 -20.32
C ARG A 85 6.15 -0.20 -20.28
N ASP A 86 7.14 -0.87 -20.87
CA ASP A 86 8.53 -0.43 -20.84
C ASP A 86 8.78 0.83 -21.68
N THR A 87 7.99 1.05 -22.73
CA THR A 87 8.04 2.30 -23.52
C THR A 87 7.54 3.47 -22.67
N LEU A 88 6.37 3.30 -22.04
CA LEU A 88 5.73 4.36 -21.25
C LEU A 88 6.52 4.67 -19.96
N LEU A 89 7.04 3.66 -19.26
CA LEU A 89 7.86 3.86 -18.06
C LEU A 89 9.18 4.58 -18.39
N ARG A 90 9.87 4.19 -19.48
CA ARG A 90 11.09 4.90 -19.91
C ARG A 90 10.81 6.35 -20.27
N PHE A 91 9.67 6.62 -20.91
CA PHE A 91 9.25 7.99 -21.20
C PHE A 91 9.02 8.80 -19.91
N ILE A 92 8.33 8.22 -18.93
CA ILE A 92 8.11 8.85 -17.61
C ILE A 92 9.45 9.16 -16.93
N ASP A 93 10.35 8.18 -16.85
CA ASP A 93 11.63 8.37 -16.16
C ASP A 93 12.53 9.41 -16.88
N ALA A 94 12.48 9.48 -18.20
CA ALA A 94 13.20 10.51 -18.97
C ALA A 94 12.64 11.93 -18.72
N ARG A 95 11.32 12.07 -18.56
CA ARG A 95 10.64 13.36 -18.38
C ARG A 95 10.61 13.82 -16.92
N PHE A 96 10.58 12.88 -15.99
CA PHE A 96 10.42 13.10 -14.55
C PHE A 96 11.56 12.43 -13.76
N PRO A 97 12.81 12.92 -13.89
CA PRO A 97 13.98 12.29 -13.27
C PRO A 97 14.05 12.48 -11.73
N GLY A 98 13.07 13.15 -11.11
CA GLY A 98 13.13 13.61 -9.72
C GLY A 98 12.49 12.70 -8.64
N GLY A 99 11.98 11.53 -8.98
CA GLY A 99 11.44 10.56 -8.00
C GLY A 99 12.19 9.23 -8.01
N THR A 100 12.04 8.43 -6.95
CA THR A 100 12.63 7.08 -6.82
C THR A 100 12.53 6.35 -8.15
N SER A 101 13.68 6.09 -8.76
CA SER A 101 13.76 5.65 -10.15
C SER A 101 13.05 4.30 -10.31
N SER A 102 11.96 4.29 -11.05
CA SER A 102 11.26 3.08 -11.50
C SER A 102 12.13 2.26 -12.48
N ALA A 103 12.99 2.94 -13.26
CA ALA A 103 13.79 2.32 -14.32
C ALA A 103 15.31 2.20 -14.09
N SER A 104 15.86 2.44 -12.90
CA SER A 104 17.29 2.16 -12.65
C SER A 104 17.56 0.68 -12.33
N GLY A 105 16.83 -0.25 -12.96
CA GLY A 105 17.08 -1.70 -12.94
C GLY A 105 18.11 -2.15 -13.99
N GLY A 106 19.05 -1.27 -14.35
CA GLY A 106 20.11 -1.58 -15.31
C GLY A 106 21.11 -2.59 -14.75
N ARG A 107 21.08 -3.81 -15.30
CA ARG A 107 22.19 -4.79 -15.34
C ARG A 107 22.47 -5.64 -14.09
N GLY A 108 21.44 -5.96 -13.30
CA GLY A 108 21.51 -7.03 -12.27
C GLY A 108 20.32 -7.99 -12.27
N ARG A 109 19.48 -7.93 -13.30
CA ARG A 109 18.13 -8.51 -13.33
C ARG A 109 18.11 -9.96 -13.84
N GLY A 110 18.76 -10.87 -13.12
CA GLY A 110 18.79 -12.27 -13.53
C GLY A 110 19.21 -13.22 -12.44
N ARG A 111 18.46 -13.29 -11.33
CA ARG A 111 18.31 -14.56 -10.58
C ARG A 111 17.31 -14.55 -9.42
N GLU A 112 17.12 -13.45 -8.71
CA GLU A 112 16.41 -13.51 -7.40
C GLU A 112 14.87 -13.47 -7.51
N ASP A 113 14.29 -12.88 -8.57
CA ASP A 113 12.86 -12.50 -8.58
C ASP A 113 11.93 -13.48 -9.32
N GLU A 114 12.47 -14.38 -10.16
CA GLU A 114 11.65 -15.28 -11.00
C GLU A 114 11.30 -16.61 -10.31
N THR A 115 12.00 -16.95 -9.22
CA THR A 115 11.84 -18.22 -8.50
C THR A 115 11.14 -18.10 -7.16
N THR A 116 10.91 -16.88 -6.66
CA THR A 116 10.28 -16.69 -5.35
C THR A 116 8.80 -17.10 -5.43
N PRO A 117 8.32 -17.99 -4.54
CA PRO A 117 6.91 -18.40 -4.52
C PRO A 117 5.95 -17.20 -4.41
N LEU A 118 4.77 -17.33 -5.03
CA LEU A 118 3.80 -16.22 -5.10
C LEU A 118 3.35 -15.78 -3.71
N LEU A 119 3.09 -16.75 -2.83
CA LEU A 119 2.65 -16.51 -1.45
C LEU A 119 3.75 -15.83 -0.63
N ALA A 120 5.00 -16.29 -0.74
CA ALA A 120 6.11 -15.63 -0.07
C ALA A 120 6.30 -14.18 -0.56
N SER A 121 6.09 -13.94 -1.85
CA SER A 121 6.18 -12.60 -2.44
C SER A 121 5.10 -11.65 -1.94
N VAL A 122 3.82 -12.09 -1.91
CA VAL A 122 2.71 -11.25 -1.44
C VAL A 122 2.86 -10.93 0.05
N THR A 123 3.22 -11.91 0.87
CA THR A 123 3.41 -11.74 2.32
C THR A 123 4.54 -10.75 2.62
N ARG A 124 5.72 -10.90 1.99
CA ARG A 124 6.84 -9.93 2.15
C ARG A 124 6.47 -8.51 1.77
N LEU A 125 5.69 -8.32 0.71
CA LEU A 125 5.23 -6.98 0.30
C LEU A 125 4.24 -6.40 1.32
N GLN A 126 3.34 -7.22 1.86
CA GLN A 126 2.44 -6.79 2.94
C GLN A 126 3.22 -6.40 4.20
N HIS A 127 4.23 -7.19 4.60
CA HIS A 127 5.12 -6.85 5.73
C HIS A 127 5.78 -5.50 5.56
N LYS A 128 6.36 -5.23 4.38
CA LYS A 128 6.99 -3.95 4.05
C LYS A 128 6.02 -2.79 4.20
N SER A 129 4.81 -2.94 3.65
CA SER A 129 3.77 -1.90 3.73
C SER A 129 3.31 -1.64 5.16
N VAL A 130 2.96 -2.70 5.90
CA VAL A 130 2.54 -2.60 7.31
C VAL A 130 3.64 -1.93 8.13
N LEU A 131 4.88 -2.39 7.98
CA LEU A 131 6.00 -1.82 8.72
C LEU A 131 6.16 -0.34 8.41
N TRP A 132 6.15 0.06 7.15
CA TRP A 132 6.24 1.47 6.75
C TRP A 132 5.18 2.33 7.43
N HIS A 133 3.93 1.88 7.46
CA HIS A 133 2.83 2.59 8.11
C HIS A 133 2.99 2.67 9.63
N VAL A 134 3.42 1.58 10.28
CA VAL A 134 3.72 1.59 11.72
C VAL A 134 4.84 2.60 12.03
N GLU A 135 5.92 2.61 11.25
CA GLU A 135 7.03 3.55 11.42
C GLU A 135 6.60 5.00 11.23
N ARG A 136 5.74 5.26 10.24
CA ARG A 136 5.14 6.58 10.01
C ARG A 136 4.29 7.01 11.21
N MET A 137 3.47 6.12 11.77
CA MET A 137 2.65 6.40 12.95
C MET A 137 3.49 6.67 14.20
N VAL A 138 4.60 5.93 14.40
CA VAL A 138 5.56 6.20 15.47
C VAL A 138 6.15 7.62 15.35
N LYS A 139 6.67 7.97 14.17
CA LYS A 139 7.24 9.31 13.92
C LYS A 139 6.21 10.42 14.17
N TRP A 140 4.97 10.22 13.73
CA TRP A 140 3.90 11.19 13.94
C TRP A 140 3.54 11.32 15.44
N ALA A 141 3.46 10.21 16.18
CA ALA A 141 3.22 10.25 17.62
C ALA A 141 4.35 10.93 18.40
N GLU A 142 5.61 10.70 18.01
CA GLU A 142 6.77 11.37 18.59
C GLU A 142 6.76 12.88 18.35
N ASP A 143 6.42 13.31 17.13
CA ASP A 143 6.28 14.72 16.78
C ASP A 143 5.15 15.39 17.58
N LEU A 144 3.98 14.75 17.66
CA LEU A 144 2.85 15.21 18.50
C LEU A 144 3.27 15.37 19.97
N THR A 145 4.01 14.39 20.49
CA THR A 145 4.53 14.39 21.87
C THR A 145 5.50 15.54 22.09
N THR A 146 6.46 15.74 21.17
CA THR A 146 7.49 16.79 21.23
C THR A 146 6.87 18.19 21.23
N ARG A 147 5.83 18.40 20.41
CA ARG A 147 5.10 19.68 20.34
C ARG A 147 4.02 19.84 21.41
N GLY A 148 3.73 18.79 22.18
CA GLY A 148 2.62 18.72 23.11
C GLY A 148 1.25 18.95 22.46
N GLY A 149 1.12 18.65 21.16
CA GLY A 149 -0.11 18.84 20.36
C GLY A 149 -0.61 20.27 20.23
N LYS A 150 0.22 21.29 20.48
CA LYS A 150 -0.23 22.70 20.54
C LYS A 150 -0.26 23.44 19.20
N LYS A 151 0.52 23.01 18.21
CA LYS A 151 0.68 23.71 16.92
C LYS A 151 0.85 22.73 15.78
N ALA A 152 0.01 22.77 14.75
CA ALA A 152 0.25 22.01 13.53
C ALA A 152 1.55 22.48 12.84
N VAL A 153 2.32 21.53 12.31
CA VAL A 153 3.56 21.81 11.56
C VAL A 153 3.25 21.99 10.07
N ASP A 154 2.30 21.22 9.57
CA ASP A 154 1.86 21.26 8.18
C ASP A 154 0.48 21.93 8.09
N PRO A 155 0.33 23.01 7.31
CA PRO A 155 -0.97 23.62 7.01
C PRO A 155 -2.01 22.61 6.49
N SER A 156 -1.59 21.54 5.81
CA SER A 156 -2.46 20.47 5.33
C SER A 156 -3.13 19.71 6.49
N MET A 157 -2.49 19.60 7.66
CA MET A 157 -3.00 18.89 8.84
C MET A 157 -4.16 19.62 9.52
N GLY A 158 -4.31 20.92 9.28
CA GLY A 158 -5.37 21.74 9.84
C GLY A 158 -5.15 22.06 11.31
N SER A 159 -6.23 22.15 12.10
CA SER A 159 -6.11 22.39 13.55
C SER A 159 -5.57 21.16 14.28
N PRO A 160 -5.06 21.28 15.53
CA PRO A 160 -4.63 20.13 16.32
C PRO A 160 -5.69 19.03 16.46
N ILE A 161 -6.97 19.41 16.57
CA ILE A 161 -8.08 18.45 16.62
C ILE A 161 -8.23 17.72 15.28
N MET A 162 -8.04 18.41 14.16
CA MET A 162 -8.06 17.78 12.83
C MET A 162 -6.87 16.83 12.65
N GLU A 163 -5.68 17.20 13.15
CA GLU A 163 -4.49 16.37 13.14
C GLU A 163 -4.73 15.05 13.89
N ILE A 164 -5.27 15.09 15.12
CA ILE A 164 -5.61 13.89 15.89
C ILE A 164 -6.67 13.03 15.17
N ARG A 165 -7.67 13.66 14.52
CA ARG A 165 -8.67 12.90 13.73
C ARG A 165 -8.05 12.20 12.52
N LYS A 166 -7.08 12.83 11.85
CA LYS A 166 -6.34 12.22 10.74
C LYS A 166 -5.47 11.06 11.26
N PHE A 167 -4.80 11.26 12.39
CA PHE A 167 -4.02 10.22 13.06
C PHE A 167 -4.89 9.01 13.39
N ALA A 168 -6.07 9.23 13.98
CA ALA A 168 -7.00 8.17 14.32
C ALA A 168 -7.52 7.39 13.11
N ARG A 169 -7.79 8.08 11.99
CA ARG A 169 -8.19 7.43 10.73
C ARG A 169 -7.06 6.56 10.18
N SER A 170 -5.85 7.12 10.07
CA SER A 170 -4.68 6.38 9.59
C SER A 170 -4.35 5.16 10.44
N TYR A 171 -4.49 5.26 11.78
CA TYR A 171 -4.35 4.10 12.66
C TYR A 171 -5.44 3.04 12.42
N SER A 172 -6.67 3.46 12.11
CA SER A 172 -7.77 2.52 11.87
C SER A 172 -7.56 1.75 10.57
N GLU A 173 -7.12 2.42 9.51
CA GLU A 173 -6.74 1.79 8.23
C GLU A 173 -5.58 0.81 8.41
N LEU A 174 -4.53 1.21 9.17
CA LEU A 174 -3.42 0.33 9.52
C LEU A 174 -3.88 -0.90 10.32
N LEU A 175 -4.74 -0.70 11.33
CA LEU A 175 -5.24 -1.79 12.15
C LEU A 175 -6.02 -2.80 11.29
N GLU A 176 -6.87 -2.34 10.39
CA GLU A 176 -7.63 -3.20 9.49
C GLU A 176 -6.71 -3.97 8.54
N LEU A 177 -5.70 -3.31 7.96
CA LEU A 177 -4.69 -3.98 7.13
C LEU A 177 -3.95 -5.08 7.91
N MET A 178 -3.51 -4.79 9.13
CA MET A 178 -2.83 -5.78 9.98
C MET A 178 -3.74 -6.96 10.34
N MET A 179 -5.02 -6.71 10.60
CA MET A 179 -5.99 -7.75 10.93
C MET A 179 -6.28 -8.66 9.73
N GLU A 180 -6.49 -8.09 8.54
CA GLU A 180 -6.70 -8.89 7.33
C GLU A 180 -5.45 -9.67 6.93
N HIS A 181 -4.26 -9.10 7.13
CA HIS A 181 -2.99 -9.78 6.88
C HIS A 181 -2.84 -11.01 7.79
N ALA A 182 -2.99 -10.84 9.11
CA ALA A 182 -2.97 -11.96 10.06
C ALA A 182 -4.04 -13.00 9.74
N GLN A 183 -5.24 -12.57 9.35
CA GLN A 183 -6.33 -13.48 8.96
C GLN A 183 -5.98 -14.25 7.68
N MET A 184 -5.41 -13.61 6.66
CA MET A 184 -4.96 -14.25 5.43
C MET A 184 -3.92 -15.32 5.74
N GLU A 185 -2.99 -15.03 6.62
CA GLU A 185 -1.97 -15.99 7.00
C GLU A 185 -2.58 -17.19 7.71
N GLU A 186 -3.44 -16.96 8.70
CA GLU A 186 -4.08 -18.02 9.47
C GLU A 186 -5.04 -18.90 8.65
N THR A 187 -5.63 -18.36 7.59
CA THR A 187 -6.64 -19.05 6.78
C THR A 187 -6.11 -19.66 5.49
N VAL A 188 -5.03 -19.10 4.93
CA VAL A 188 -4.47 -19.54 3.64
C VAL A 188 -3.03 -20.01 3.82
N LEU A 189 -2.14 -19.14 4.30
CA LEU A 189 -0.69 -19.40 4.32
C LEU A 189 -0.30 -20.51 5.31
N PHE A 190 -0.66 -20.33 6.57
CA PHE A 190 -0.32 -21.23 7.67
C PHE A 190 -0.90 -22.63 7.52
N PRO A 191 -2.15 -22.84 7.05
CA PRO A 191 -2.65 -24.17 6.75
C PRO A 191 -1.82 -24.94 5.72
N ILE A 192 -1.18 -24.25 4.76
CA ILE A 192 -0.31 -24.91 3.76
C ILE A 192 0.95 -25.45 4.46
N PHE A 193 1.57 -24.68 5.36
CA PHE A 193 2.70 -25.14 6.17
C PHE A 193 2.31 -26.26 7.13
N ASP A 194 1.21 -26.08 7.88
CA ASP A 194 0.77 -27.05 8.90
C ASP A 194 0.33 -28.40 8.31
N LYS A 195 -0.03 -28.42 7.02
CA LYS A 195 -0.30 -29.68 6.29
C LYS A 195 0.98 -30.45 6.00
N ALA A 196 2.11 -29.77 5.80
CA ALA A 196 3.41 -30.38 5.56
C ALA A 196 4.05 -30.86 6.87
N ASP A 197 4.04 -30.02 7.91
CA ASP A 197 4.44 -30.42 9.25
C ASP A 197 3.62 -29.66 10.30
N ARG A 198 3.02 -30.41 11.22
CA ARG A 198 2.01 -29.91 12.13
C ARG A 198 2.64 -28.99 13.17
N GLY A 199 2.22 -27.72 13.15
CA GLY A 199 2.61 -26.73 14.16
C GLY A 199 3.78 -25.85 13.73
N LEU A 200 4.22 -25.92 12.48
CA LEU A 200 5.22 -24.99 11.92
C LEU A 200 4.81 -23.53 12.12
N SER A 201 3.51 -23.22 11.99
CA SER A 201 3.02 -21.85 12.13
C SER A 201 2.52 -21.52 13.54
N LYS A 202 2.75 -22.38 14.53
CA LYS A 202 2.12 -22.23 15.86
C LYS A 202 2.58 -20.97 16.58
N ALA A 203 3.87 -20.67 16.53
CA ALA A 203 4.44 -19.49 17.19
C ALA A 203 3.85 -18.19 16.63
N ALA A 204 3.80 -18.05 15.30
CA ALA A 204 3.21 -16.90 14.62
C ALA A 204 1.72 -16.69 14.99
N LYS A 205 0.91 -17.76 15.02
CA LYS A 205 -0.49 -17.71 15.48
C LYS A 205 -0.63 -17.21 16.91
N GLU A 206 0.23 -17.69 17.82
CA GLU A 206 0.20 -17.24 19.20
C GLU A 206 0.65 -15.77 19.35
N GLU A 207 1.50 -15.28 18.46
CA GLU A 207 1.91 -13.87 18.40
C GLU A 207 0.77 -12.95 18.01
N HIS A 208 0.01 -13.30 16.96
CA HIS A 208 -1.20 -12.56 16.58
C HIS A 208 -2.16 -12.37 17.75
N ALA A 209 -2.42 -13.45 18.50
CA ALA A 209 -3.28 -13.40 19.69
C ALA A 209 -2.72 -12.52 20.82
N ARG A 210 -1.39 -12.48 21.00
CA ARG A 210 -0.71 -11.64 22.01
C ARG A 210 -0.68 -10.17 21.63
N ASP A 211 -0.75 -9.86 20.34
CA ASP A 211 -0.58 -8.49 19.83
C ASP A 211 -1.91 -7.74 19.69
N LEU A 212 -3.01 -8.46 19.53
CA LEU A 212 -4.35 -7.89 19.48
C LEU A 212 -4.69 -6.99 20.69
N PRO A 213 -4.41 -7.36 21.95
CA PRO A 213 -4.62 -6.46 23.10
C PRO A 213 -3.80 -5.17 23.04
N LEU A 214 -2.57 -5.22 22.52
CA LEU A 214 -1.72 -4.03 22.36
C LEU A 214 -2.34 -3.08 21.32
N MET A 215 -2.75 -3.63 20.17
CA MET A 215 -3.38 -2.85 19.09
C MET A 215 -4.69 -2.19 19.55
N ASN A 216 -5.53 -2.92 20.29
CA ASN A 216 -6.74 -2.35 20.89
C ASN A 216 -6.41 -1.28 21.93
N GLY A 217 -5.40 -1.50 22.77
CA GLY A 217 -4.94 -0.51 23.74
C GLY A 217 -4.50 0.81 23.09
N ILE A 218 -3.80 0.75 21.95
CA ILE A 218 -3.44 1.96 21.18
C ILE A 218 -4.70 2.69 20.68
N LYS A 219 -5.68 1.95 20.13
CA LYS A 219 -6.96 2.51 19.67
C LYS A 219 -7.68 3.27 20.79
N GLU A 220 -7.72 2.70 21.99
CA GLU A 220 -8.34 3.35 23.14
C GLU A 220 -7.58 4.62 23.58
N VAL A 221 -6.25 4.59 23.60
CA VAL A 221 -5.45 5.80 23.90
C VAL A 221 -5.71 6.91 22.88
N ILE A 222 -5.81 6.58 21.58
CA ILE A 222 -6.13 7.56 20.53
C ILE A 222 -7.50 8.21 20.79
N LYS A 223 -8.51 7.43 21.18
CA LYS A 223 -9.82 7.97 21.56
C LYS A 223 -9.71 8.92 22.76
N SER A 224 -8.94 8.56 23.78
CA SER A 224 -8.69 9.42 24.94
C SER A 224 -8.02 10.74 24.54
N VAL A 225 -6.96 10.69 23.72
CA VAL A 225 -6.28 11.90 23.21
C VAL A 225 -7.27 12.81 22.46
N GLY A 226 -8.21 12.23 21.72
CA GLY A 226 -9.22 12.98 20.96
C GLY A 226 -10.24 13.76 21.80
N VAL A 227 -10.40 13.44 23.09
CA VAL A 227 -11.36 14.12 23.99
C VAL A 227 -10.70 14.95 25.09
N LEU A 228 -9.41 14.76 25.34
CA LEU A 228 -8.66 15.48 26.35
C LEU A 228 -8.36 16.93 25.92
N ASN A 229 -8.32 17.84 26.90
CA ASN A 229 -7.98 19.24 26.68
C ASN A 229 -6.52 19.38 26.23
N SER A 230 -6.31 19.86 25.00
CA SER A 230 -4.97 20.03 24.43
C SER A 230 -4.09 20.88 25.35
N GLY A 231 -2.91 20.35 25.67
CA GLY A 231 -1.93 21.01 26.54
C GLY A 231 -2.10 20.77 28.05
N SER A 232 -3.12 20.02 28.49
CA SER A 232 -3.22 19.56 29.88
C SER A 232 -2.10 18.54 30.22
N PRO A 233 -1.80 18.32 31.52
CA PRO A 233 -0.92 17.22 31.94
C PRO A 233 -1.38 15.87 31.40
N ASP A 234 -2.67 15.53 31.56
CA ASP A 234 -3.26 14.27 31.10
C ASP A 234 -3.15 14.07 29.58
N TYR A 235 -3.32 15.15 28.80
CA TYR A 235 -3.14 15.11 27.35
C TYR A 235 -1.70 14.75 26.96
N ARG A 236 -0.71 15.33 27.65
CA ARG A 236 0.70 15.02 27.42
C ARG A 236 1.03 13.58 27.81
N GLU A 237 0.54 13.12 28.96
CA GLU A 237 0.71 11.73 29.39
C GLU A 237 0.09 10.74 28.40
N ALA A 238 -1.11 11.04 27.89
CA ALA A 238 -1.76 10.23 26.86
C ALA A 238 -0.95 10.17 25.56
N LEU A 239 -0.34 11.29 25.12
CA LEU A 239 0.57 11.30 23.96
C LEU A 239 1.86 10.47 24.21
N TYR A 240 2.46 10.58 25.39
CA TYR A 240 3.61 9.74 25.76
C TYR A 240 3.25 8.25 25.77
N SER A 241 2.10 7.89 26.35
CA SER A 241 1.58 6.53 26.37
C SER A 241 1.33 6.01 24.94
N LEU A 242 0.74 6.84 24.07
CA LEU A 242 0.52 6.52 22.66
C LEU A 242 1.84 6.23 21.93
N SER A 243 2.82 7.15 22.04
CA SER A 243 4.14 7.00 21.42
C SER A 243 4.85 5.74 21.90
N SER A 244 4.83 5.47 23.21
CA SER A 244 5.44 4.28 23.81
C SER A 244 4.81 2.98 23.29
N ARG A 245 3.47 2.92 23.24
CA ARG A 245 2.75 1.73 22.75
C ARG A 245 2.98 1.49 21.25
N LEU A 246 3.03 2.55 20.45
CA LEU A 246 3.35 2.44 19.02
C LEU A 246 4.78 1.95 18.78
N LYS A 247 5.76 2.38 19.59
CA LYS A 247 7.13 1.84 19.54
C LYS A 247 7.18 0.37 19.92
N SER A 248 6.39 -0.03 20.92
CA SER A 248 6.26 -1.44 21.28
C SER A 248 5.66 -2.24 20.13
N LEU A 249 4.60 -1.76 19.49
CA LEU A 249 3.99 -2.41 18.33
C LEU A 249 5.00 -2.53 17.17
N GLN A 250 5.73 -1.45 16.86
CA GLN A 250 6.79 -1.47 15.85
C GLN A 250 7.85 -2.53 16.14
N GLY A 251 8.32 -2.63 17.38
CA GLY A 251 9.30 -3.65 17.77
C GLY A 251 8.76 -5.07 17.56
N LYS A 252 7.49 -5.31 17.89
CA LYS A 252 6.85 -6.60 17.70
C LYS A 252 6.65 -6.95 16.23
N CYS A 253 6.10 -6.04 15.41
CA CYS A 253 5.99 -6.24 13.96
C CYS A 253 7.33 -6.58 13.32
N LYS A 254 8.40 -5.86 13.69
CA LYS A 254 9.76 -6.14 13.18
C LYS A 254 10.25 -7.53 13.54
N GLN A 255 9.97 -7.98 14.75
CA GLN A 255 10.39 -9.30 15.20
C GLN A 255 9.58 -10.39 14.48
N HIS A 256 8.26 -10.29 14.53
CA HIS A 256 7.32 -11.22 13.92
C HIS A 256 7.60 -11.42 12.42
N PHE A 257 7.61 -10.32 11.64
CA PHE A 257 7.88 -10.40 10.21
C PHE A 257 9.27 -10.96 9.89
N ARG A 258 10.27 -10.68 10.74
CA ARG A 258 11.61 -11.23 10.56
C ARG A 258 11.62 -12.75 10.78
N GLU A 259 10.96 -13.23 11.82
CA GLU A 259 10.87 -14.66 12.11
C GLU A 259 10.20 -15.38 10.95
N GLU A 260 9.08 -14.88 10.45
CA GLU A 260 8.41 -15.47 9.30
C GLU A 260 9.26 -15.43 8.04
N GLU A 261 9.88 -14.29 7.73
CA GLU A 261 10.69 -14.13 6.51
C GLU A 261 11.96 -14.99 6.48
N VAL A 262 12.48 -15.36 7.65
CA VAL A 262 13.72 -16.14 7.80
C VAL A 262 13.43 -17.62 8.05
N GLU A 263 12.40 -17.94 8.82
CA GLU A 263 12.14 -19.30 9.30
C GLU A 263 10.99 -19.98 8.55
N LEU A 264 9.95 -19.24 8.17
CA LEU A 264 8.72 -19.81 7.61
C LEU A 264 8.64 -19.67 6.09
N LEU A 265 8.70 -18.45 5.55
CA LEU A 265 8.53 -18.18 4.13
C LEU A 265 9.53 -18.92 3.22
N PRO A 266 10.82 -19.12 3.60
CA PRO A 266 11.74 -19.91 2.79
C PRO A 266 11.31 -21.38 2.62
N LEU A 267 10.52 -21.92 3.56
CA LEU A 267 10.00 -23.29 3.45
C LEU A 267 8.97 -23.43 2.33
N MET A 268 8.39 -22.34 1.83
CA MET A 268 7.39 -22.37 0.76
C MET A 268 7.95 -23.02 -0.52
N GLU A 269 9.24 -22.82 -0.82
CA GLU A 269 9.89 -23.48 -1.96
C GLU A 269 9.94 -25.01 -1.80
N ALA A 270 10.12 -25.49 -0.57
CA ALA A 270 10.17 -26.92 -0.25
C ALA A 270 8.80 -27.61 -0.26
N LEU A 271 7.70 -26.84 -0.30
CA LEU A 271 6.34 -27.38 -0.39
C LEU A 271 5.98 -27.86 -1.81
N GLU A 272 6.82 -27.56 -2.81
CA GLU A 272 6.69 -28.01 -4.20
C GLU A 272 5.27 -27.85 -4.77
N LEU A 273 4.60 -26.74 -4.44
CA LEU A 273 3.27 -26.44 -4.96
C LEU A 273 3.30 -26.34 -6.49
N SER A 274 2.29 -26.91 -7.14
CA SER A 274 2.11 -26.69 -8.58
C SER A 274 1.79 -25.21 -8.84
N LYS A 275 2.08 -24.73 -10.05
CA LYS A 275 1.76 -23.35 -10.45
C LYS A 275 0.28 -23.03 -10.26
N GLU A 276 -0.60 -23.98 -10.56
CA GLU A 276 -2.04 -23.85 -10.39
C GLU A 276 -2.43 -23.74 -8.91
N GLN A 277 -1.73 -24.47 -8.02
CA GLN A 277 -1.94 -24.39 -6.58
C GLN A 277 -1.48 -23.04 -6.03
N GLU A 278 -0.32 -22.54 -6.44
CA GLU A 278 0.18 -21.23 -6.03
C GLU A 278 -0.77 -20.10 -6.46
N VAL A 279 -1.23 -20.12 -7.72
CA VAL A 279 -2.18 -19.12 -8.23
C VAL A 279 -3.51 -19.21 -7.49
N SER A 280 -4.02 -20.42 -7.23
CA SER A 280 -5.27 -20.60 -6.48
C SER A 280 -5.15 -20.12 -5.04
N ALA A 281 -4.00 -20.35 -4.39
CA ALA A 281 -3.77 -19.86 -3.04
C ALA A 281 -3.62 -18.33 -3.00
N LEU A 282 -2.93 -17.73 -3.99
CA LEU A 282 -2.85 -16.28 -4.13
C LEU A 282 -4.23 -15.63 -4.28
N GLU A 283 -5.11 -16.22 -5.08
CA GLU A 283 -6.51 -15.76 -5.23
C GLU A 283 -7.27 -15.84 -3.90
N GLN A 284 -7.06 -16.92 -3.12
CA GLN A 284 -7.64 -17.04 -1.78
C GLN A 284 -7.10 -15.97 -0.82
N CYS A 285 -5.81 -15.61 -0.90
CA CYS A 285 -5.28 -14.50 -0.11
C CYS A 285 -6.03 -13.20 -0.41
N PHE A 286 -6.28 -12.93 -1.69
CA PHE A 286 -7.08 -11.77 -2.09
C PHE A 286 -8.55 -11.88 -1.65
N ASP A 287 -9.09 -13.09 -1.41
CA ASP A 287 -10.50 -13.30 -1.04
C ASP A 287 -10.72 -13.06 0.44
N VAL A 288 -9.70 -13.37 1.23
CA VAL A 288 -9.69 -13.12 2.67
C VAL A 288 -9.47 -11.63 2.95
N MET A 289 -8.63 -10.97 2.16
CA MET A 289 -8.25 -9.56 2.36
C MET A 289 -9.08 -8.60 1.49
N GLN A 290 -10.40 -8.68 1.58
CA GLN A 290 -11.32 -7.94 0.69
C GLN A 290 -11.21 -6.43 0.88
N GLU A 291 -11.00 -5.95 2.11
CA GLU A 291 -10.89 -4.53 2.38
C GLU A 291 -9.56 -3.99 1.86
N THR A 292 -8.46 -4.74 2.05
CA THR A 292 -7.11 -4.49 1.53
C THR A 292 -7.10 -4.41 0.02
N HIS A 293 -7.80 -5.30 -0.68
CA HIS A 293 -7.91 -5.25 -2.14
C HIS A 293 -9.10 -4.42 -2.65
N GLY A 294 -9.85 -3.84 -1.71
CA GLY A 294 -10.92 -2.89 -1.91
C GLY A 294 -10.45 -1.48 -1.56
N ARG A 295 -11.08 -0.86 -0.56
CA ARG A 295 -10.83 0.55 -0.19
C ARG A 295 -9.44 0.82 0.38
N LEU A 296 -8.75 -0.19 0.92
CA LEU A 296 -7.42 -0.05 1.51
C LEU A 296 -6.29 -0.30 0.51
N LEU A 297 -6.58 -0.64 -0.76
CA LEU A 297 -5.53 -0.99 -1.72
C LEU A 297 -4.55 0.16 -1.92
N LYS A 298 -5.08 1.38 -2.02
CA LYS A 298 -4.28 2.60 -2.09
C LYS A 298 -3.42 2.80 -0.85
N PHE A 299 -3.97 2.54 0.34
CA PHE A 299 -3.25 2.61 1.61
C PHE A 299 -2.12 1.58 1.66
N LEU A 300 -2.38 0.33 1.26
CA LEU A 300 -1.35 -0.71 1.15
C LEU A 300 -0.22 -0.28 0.20
N LEU A 301 -0.55 0.17 -1.01
CA LEU A 301 0.45 0.54 -2.00
C LEU A 301 1.26 1.79 -1.60
N GLU A 302 0.68 2.70 -0.81
CA GLU A 302 1.39 3.87 -0.24
C GLU A 302 2.57 3.44 0.66
N GLY A 303 2.44 2.32 1.35
CA GLY A 303 3.49 1.77 2.22
C GLY A 303 4.64 1.09 1.45
N LEU A 304 4.59 1.04 0.12
CA LEU A 304 5.58 0.35 -0.69
C LEU A 304 6.44 1.32 -1.51
N PRO A 305 7.75 1.04 -1.65
CA PRO A 305 8.56 1.65 -2.70
C PRO A 305 7.97 1.36 -4.09
N ALA A 306 8.19 2.27 -5.05
CA ALA A 306 7.59 2.18 -6.38
C ALA A 306 7.76 0.80 -7.04
N HIS A 307 8.97 0.23 -6.98
CA HIS A 307 9.26 -1.08 -7.56
C HIS A 307 8.50 -2.23 -6.87
N ASP A 308 8.35 -2.19 -5.55
CA ASP A 308 7.65 -3.21 -4.77
C ASP A 308 6.14 -3.14 -5.00
N ALA A 309 5.58 -1.94 -5.11
CA ALA A 309 4.19 -1.79 -5.49
C ALA A 309 3.93 -2.25 -6.93
N MET A 310 4.85 -2.05 -7.87
CA MET A 310 4.73 -2.65 -9.20
C MET A 310 4.71 -4.18 -9.12
N LYS A 311 5.52 -4.79 -8.25
CA LYS A 311 5.47 -6.24 -8.01
C LYS A 311 4.12 -6.67 -7.42
N TYR A 312 3.53 -5.85 -6.54
CA TYR A 312 2.20 -6.13 -6.01
C TYR A 312 1.12 -6.10 -7.11
N LEU A 313 1.21 -5.14 -8.04
CA LEU A 313 0.35 -5.11 -9.22
C LEU A 313 0.59 -6.32 -10.13
N ASP A 314 1.85 -6.78 -10.27
CA ASP A 314 2.16 -7.99 -11.05
C ASP A 314 1.47 -9.21 -10.40
N LEU A 315 1.43 -9.30 -9.06
CA LEU A 315 0.69 -10.35 -8.35
C LEU A 315 -0.82 -10.26 -8.58
N ILE A 316 -1.41 -9.07 -8.52
CA ILE A 316 -2.84 -8.86 -8.84
C ILE A 316 -3.15 -9.32 -10.27
N SER A 317 -2.25 -9.04 -11.22
CA SER A 317 -2.42 -9.44 -12.63
C SER A 317 -2.36 -10.95 -12.88
N LYS A 318 -1.90 -11.73 -11.90
CA LYS A 318 -1.90 -13.20 -11.96
C LYS A 318 -3.25 -13.83 -11.58
N CYS A 319 -4.22 -13.03 -11.12
CA CYS A 319 -5.58 -13.49 -10.85
C CYS A 319 -6.25 -13.94 -12.16
N ARG A 320 -6.83 -15.14 -12.18
CA ARG A 320 -7.51 -15.73 -13.35
C ARG A 320 -8.89 -15.13 -13.56
N ASP A 321 -9.52 -14.66 -12.49
CA ASP A 321 -10.79 -13.95 -12.54
C ASP A 321 -10.56 -12.49 -13.01
N LYS A 322 -10.86 -12.25 -14.29
CA LYS A 322 -10.70 -10.93 -14.92
C LYS A 322 -11.57 -9.87 -14.24
N GLU A 323 -12.83 -10.18 -13.91
CA GLU A 323 -13.73 -9.20 -13.29
C GLU A 323 -13.23 -8.77 -11.92
N ARG A 324 -12.72 -9.74 -11.15
CA ARG A 324 -12.16 -9.48 -9.84
C ARG A 324 -10.86 -8.69 -9.91
N MET A 325 -9.95 -9.05 -10.81
CA MET A 325 -8.75 -8.28 -11.08
C MET A 325 -9.09 -6.83 -11.43
N GLU A 326 -10.02 -6.63 -12.38
CA GLU A 326 -10.48 -5.31 -12.80
C GLU A 326 -11.08 -4.50 -11.64
N SER A 327 -11.86 -5.14 -10.78
CA SER A 327 -12.44 -4.52 -9.57
C SER A 327 -11.35 -3.99 -8.63
N MET A 328 -10.31 -4.79 -8.37
CA MET A 328 -9.15 -4.37 -7.56
C MET A 328 -8.44 -3.17 -8.21
N LEU A 329 -8.18 -3.22 -9.52
CA LEU A 329 -7.47 -2.15 -10.24
C LEU A 329 -8.22 -0.81 -10.24
N GLN A 330 -9.55 -0.83 -10.22
CA GLN A 330 -10.36 0.38 -10.12
C GLN A 330 -10.19 1.10 -8.77
N MET A 331 -9.81 0.39 -7.71
CA MET A 331 -9.62 0.98 -6.38
C MET A 331 -8.36 1.82 -6.25
N ILE A 332 -7.40 1.68 -7.17
CA ILE A 332 -6.19 2.53 -7.22
C ILE A 332 -6.55 3.99 -7.55
N VAL A 333 -7.75 4.24 -8.10
CA VAL A 333 -8.19 5.53 -8.65
C VAL A 333 -9.17 6.27 -7.74
N LYS A 334 -9.91 5.53 -6.91
CA LYS A 334 -10.86 6.11 -5.96
C LYS A 334 -10.10 6.78 -4.80
#